data_AF-A0A2V7FZ23-F1
#
_entry.id   AF-A0A2V7FZ23-F1
#
_cell.length_a   1.000
_cell.length_b   1.000
_cell.length_c   1.000
_cell.angle_alpha   90.00
_cell.angle_beta   90.00
_cell.angle_gamma   90.00
#
_symmetry.space_group_name_H-M   'P 1'
#
loop_
_entity.id
_entity.type
_entity.pdbx_description
1 polymer ?
#
loop_
_entity_poly.entity_id
_entity_poly.type
_entity_poly.pdbx_seq_one_letter_code
_entity_poly.pdbx_strand_id
1 'polypeptide(L)' 'MSGEATGSPPSPQEVRGQGEGGPLAGVTVVDLTSYIAGSYGAMMLADVGARVIKVESLEGDSFRELHGFYGWNRGKRSI' A
#
# COMPACT_ATOMS: atom_id res chain seq x y z
N MET A 1 -0.51 41.54 -7.58
CA MET A 1 -1.52 40.82 -6.78
C MET A 1 -2.40 40.01 -7.71
N SER A 2 -2.25 38.68 -7.65
CA SER A 2 -3.10 37.60 -8.18
C SER A 2 -2.16 36.42 -8.33
N GLY A 3 -2.30 35.26 -7.71
CA GLY A 3 -3.39 34.62 -6.99
C GLY A 3 -3.02 33.14 -7.03
N GLU A 4 -2.20 32.68 -6.09
CA GLU A 4 -1.73 31.30 -6.05
C GLU A 4 -2.80 30.41 -5.40
N ALA A 5 -3.16 29.37 -6.14
CA ALA A 5 -4.23 28.45 -5.85
C ALA A 5 -4.07 27.81 -4.47
N THR A 6 -4.98 28.16 -3.54
CA THR A 6 -5.23 27.36 -2.35
C THR A 6 -5.98 26.10 -2.77
N GLY A 7 -5.25 25.10 -3.27
CA GLY A 7 -5.76 23.74 -3.34
C GLY A 7 -5.95 23.25 -1.91
N SER A 8 -7.19 23.16 -1.44
CA SER A 8 -7.48 22.59 -0.13
C SER A 8 -6.86 21.18 -0.05
N PRO A 9 -6.22 20.78 1.06
CA PRO A 9 -5.68 19.43 1.17
C PRO A 9 -6.81 18.43 0.92
N PRO A 10 -6.54 17.32 0.20
CA PRO A 10 -7.55 16.30 -0.07
C PRO A 10 -8.13 15.85 1.26
N SER A 11 -9.45 15.77 1.31
CA SER A 11 -10.18 15.33 2.48
C SER A 11 -9.68 13.95 2.91
N PRO A 12 -9.74 13.60 4.21
CA PRO A 12 -9.38 12.27 4.69
C PRO A 12 -10.19 11.13 4.06
N GLN A 13 -11.23 11.45 3.26
CA GLN A 13 -12.05 10.51 2.50
C GLN A 13 -11.50 10.27 1.09
N GLU A 14 -10.91 11.27 0.42
CA GLU A 14 -10.27 11.11 -0.89
C GLU A 14 -9.00 10.25 -0.84
N VAL A 15 -8.34 10.19 0.33
CA VAL A 15 -7.21 9.26 0.57
C VAL A 15 -7.69 7.81 0.78
N ARG A 16 -9.00 7.56 0.96
CA ARG A 16 -9.57 6.22 1.26
C ARG A 16 -9.81 5.34 0.04
N GLY A 17 -9.40 5.77 -1.15
CA GLY A 17 -9.48 4.95 -2.35
C GLY A 17 -8.38 3.87 -2.38
N GLN A 18 -8.60 2.77 -1.66
CA GLN A 18 -8.08 1.40 -1.88
C GLN A 18 -8.35 0.57 -0.60
N GLY A 19 -9.50 -0.10 -0.56
CA GLY A 19 -10.00 -0.85 0.61
C GLY A 19 -11.49 -0.67 0.89
N GLU A 20 -12.30 -0.30 -0.12
CA GLU A 20 -13.73 -0.07 0.04
C GLU A 20 -14.51 -1.39 -0.02
N GLY A 21 -14.42 -2.18 1.05
CA GLY A 21 -15.17 -3.42 1.23
C GLY A 21 -14.33 -4.54 1.85
N GLY A 22 -15.00 -5.45 2.56
CA GLY A 22 -14.37 -6.60 3.23
C GLY A 22 -14.08 -6.38 4.71
N PRO A 23 -13.70 -7.45 5.45
CA PRO A 23 -13.52 -7.42 6.90
C PRO A 23 -12.49 -6.41 7.43
N LEU A 24 -11.51 -5.98 6.61
CA LEU A 24 -10.49 -5.01 7.00
C LEU A 24 -10.67 -3.64 6.32
N ALA A 25 -11.86 -3.35 5.80
CA ALA A 25 -12.16 -2.04 5.23
C ALA A 25 -11.85 -0.91 6.23
N GLY A 26 -11.14 0.11 5.77
CA GLY A 26 -10.72 1.25 6.58
C GLY A 26 -9.48 1.00 7.47
N VAL A 27 -8.94 -0.22 7.51
CA VAL A 27 -7.68 -0.52 8.20
C VAL A 27 -6.49 -0.19 7.30
N THR A 28 -5.46 0.45 7.86
CA THR A 28 -4.17 0.66 7.18
C THR A 28 -3.11 -0.22 7.81
N VAL A 29 -2.35 -0.93 6.99
CA VAL A 29 -1.25 -1.79 7.41
C VAL A 29 0.05 -1.29 6.80
N VAL A 30 1.09 -1.20 7.61
CA VAL A 30 2.45 -0.94 7.15
C VAL A 30 3.19 -2.28 7.07
N ASP A 31 3.56 -2.69 5.85
CA ASP A 31 4.33 -3.90 5.58
C ASP A 31 5.83 -3.57 5.54
N LEU A 32 6.51 -3.91 6.63
CA LEU A 32 7.97 -3.79 6.79
C LEU A 32 8.70 -5.11 6.50
N THR A 33 8.01 -6.07 5.90
CA THR A 33 8.57 -7.40 5.65
C THR A 33 9.31 -7.44 4.32
N SER A 34 10.24 -8.38 4.22
CA SER A 34 10.91 -8.75 2.97
C SER A 34 10.68 -10.22 2.67
N TYR A 35 10.99 -10.63 1.45
CA TYR A 35 10.84 -12.01 0.98
C TYR A 35 9.38 -12.50 1.09
N ILE A 36 9.19 -13.82 1.14
CA ILE A 36 7.90 -14.46 0.79
C ILE A 36 6.91 -14.43 1.95
N ALA A 37 7.29 -14.97 3.12
CA ALA A 37 6.33 -15.27 4.18
C ALA A 37 5.60 -14.02 4.70
N GLY A 38 6.35 -12.96 4.99
CA GLY A 38 5.79 -11.69 5.46
C GLY A 38 4.97 -10.99 4.37
N SER A 39 5.49 -10.93 3.15
CA SER A 39 4.78 -10.29 2.04
C SER A 39 3.49 -11.02 1.70
N TYR A 40 3.47 -12.36 1.79
CA TYR A 40 2.27 -13.16 1.60
C TYR A 40 1.22 -12.89 2.68
N GLY A 41 1.62 -12.80 3.95
CA GLY A 41 0.70 -12.43 5.03
C GLY A 41 0.07 -11.06 4.81
N ALA A 42 0.87 -10.05 4.47
CA ALA A 42 0.39 -8.72 4.17
C ALA A 42 -0.50 -8.68 2.90
N MET A 43 -0.22 -9.51 1.90
CA MET A 43 -1.08 -9.68 0.72
C MET A 43 -2.47 -10.19 1.12
N MET A 44 -2.56 -11.18 2.00
CA MET A 44 -3.85 -11.68 2.47
C MET A 44 -4.68 -10.59 3.17
N LEU A 45 -4.02 -9.66 3.88
CA LEU A 45 -4.70 -8.51 4.50
C LEU A 45 -5.26 -7.55 3.44
N ALA A 46 -4.49 -7.29 2.38
CA ALA A 46 -4.94 -6.49 1.24
C ALA A 46 -6.14 -7.15 0.55
N ASP A 47 -6.10 -8.47 0.34
CA ASP A 47 -7.16 -9.24 -0.30
C ASP A 47 -8.51 -9.15 0.44
N VAL A 48 -8.50 -8.90 1.77
CA VAL A 48 -9.71 -8.74 2.60
C VAL A 48 -10.05 -7.28 2.94
N GLY A 49 -9.47 -6.32 2.21
CA GLY A 49 -9.88 -4.91 2.22
C GLY A 49 -8.96 -3.95 2.97
N ALA A 50 -7.82 -4.39 3.49
CA ALA A 50 -6.88 -3.48 4.14
C ALA A 50 -6.12 -2.64 3.11
N ARG A 51 -5.83 -1.38 3.45
CA ARG A 51 -4.87 -0.55 2.71
C ARG A 51 -3.46 -0.88 3.15
N VAL A 52 -2.73 -1.65 2.35
CA VAL A 52 -1.36 -2.10 2.69
C VAL A 52 -0.31 -1.24 1.99
N ILE A 53 0.58 -0.66 2.78
CA ILE A 53 1.72 0.13 2.31
C ILE A 53 3.00 -0.66 2.58
N LYS A 54 3.69 -1.12 1.53
CA LYS A 54 5.01 -1.71 1.64
C LYS A 54 6.06 -0.61 1.71
N VAL A 55 6.90 -0.66 2.73
CA VAL A 55 8.04 0.24 2.88
C VAL A 55 9.29 -0.55 2.57
N GLU A 56 10.09 -0.04 1.65
CA GLU A 56 11.31 -0.70 1.18
C GLU A 56 12.53 0.13 1.54
N SER A 57 13.72 -0.46 1.39
CA SER A 57 14.94 0.34 1.42
C SER A 57 14.99 1.26 0.20
N LEU A 58 15.89 2.24 0.22
CA LEU A 58 16.06 3.17 -0.90
C LEU A 58 16.49 2.46 -2.19
N GLU A 59 17.13 1.30 -2.06
CA GLU A 59 17.52 0.42 -3.15
C GLU A 59 16.38 -0.49 -3.63
N GLY A 60 15.25 -0.52 -2.91
CA GLY A 60 14.13 -1.43 -3.13
C GLY A 60 14.30 -2.80 -2.46
N ASP A 61 13.24 -3.60 -2.41
CA ASP A 61 13.30 -4.97 -1.90
C ASP A 61 14.18 -5.84 -2.82
N SER A 62 15.17 -6.52 -2.22
CA SER A 62 16.13 -7.39 -2.92
C SER A 62 15.48 -8.54 -3.70
N PHE A 63 14.20 -8.84 -3.44
CA PHE A 63 13.45 -9.89 -4.12
C PHE A 63 12.73 -9.41 -5.40
N ARG A 64 12.80 -8.10 -5.73
CA ARG A 64 12.13 -7.50 -6.91
C ARG A 64 12.50 -8.13 -8.25
N GLU A 65 13.68 -8.70 -8.36
CA GLU A 65 14.18 -9.34 -9.59
C GLU A 65 13.46 -10.64 -9.92
N LEU A 66 12.79 -11.24 -8.94
CA LEU A 66 12.05 -12.48 -9.11
C LEU A 66 10.60 -12.20 -9.46
N HIS A 67 10.09 -12.86 -10.50
CA HIS A 67 8.70 -12.68 -10.95
C HIS A 67 7.66 -12.86 -9.83
N GLY A 68 7.94 -13.75 -8.87
CA GLY A 68 7.04 -13.97 -7.72
C GLY A 68 6.81 -12.72 -6.87
N PHE A 69 7.76 -11.77 -6.84
CA PHE A 69 7.63 -10.51 -6.11
C PHE A 69 6.33 -9.78 -6.43
N TYR A 70 5.98 -9.68 -7.71
CA TYR A 70 4.77 -9.00 -8.15
C TYR A 70 3.51 -9.72 -7.70
N GLY A 71 3.55 -11.05 -7.60
CA GLY A 71 2.44 -11.86 -7.10
C GLY A 71 2.19 -11.63 -5.62
N TRP A 72 3.22 -11.74 -4.78
CA TRP A 72 3.10 -11.58 -3.32
C TRP A 72 2.95 -10.12 -2.87
N ASN A 73 3.11 -9.15 -3.77
CA ASN A 73 2.92 -7.73 -3.48
C ASN A 73 1.76 -7.12 -4.25
N ARG A 74 0.91 -7.93 -4.89
CA ARG A 74 -0.34 -7.47 -5.49
C ARG A 74 -1.21 -6.78 -4.42
N GLY A 75 -1.95 -5.75 -4.84
CA GLY A 75 -2.86 -5.01 -3.96
C GLY A 75 -2.15 -4.12 -2.92
N LYS A 76 -0.82 -4.10 -2.89
CA LYS A 76 -0.04 -3.20 -2.04
C LYS A 76 0.41 -1.98 -2.81
N ARG A 77 0.48 -0.84 -2.12
CA ARG A 77 1.20 0.34 -2.59
C ARG A 77 2.62 0.33 -2.02
N SER A 78 3.62 0.57 -2.85
CA SER A 78 5.02 0.70 -2.43
C SER A 78 5.39 2.18 -2.33
N ILE A 79 6.17 2.53 -1.30
CA ILE A 79 6.80 3.85 -1.13
C ILE A 79 8.30 3.73 -0.94
#